data_AF-A0A9P0KRN0-F1
#
_entry.id   AF-A0A9P0KRN0-F1
#
_cell.length_a   1.000
_cell.length_b   1.000
_cell.length_c   1.000
_cell.angle_alpha   90.00
_cell.angle_beta   90.00
_cell.angle_gamma   90.00
#
_symmetry.space_group_name_H-M   'P 1'
#
loop_
_entity.id
_entity.type
_entity.pdbx_description
1 polymer ?
#
loop_
_entity_poly.entity_id
_entity_poly.type
_entity_poly.pdbx_seq_one_letter_code
_entity_poly.pdbx_strand_id
1 'polypeptide(L)'
;MKLQKVLLFAATIVVAVGALPSSIESEDESLEGLGVIMEISDDSENRKAKPKRIRQPNCYQVKEGVFPAQNCDQYYICIKQFWWFTAELHTCPAGQKYSDIANGCVTGSCRKVPKTRNVLPPTCEETGPGVFVAPNCNQYYECVKIWWWYSLNLRSCSPSKVYDPHEQLCVRGKCQ
;
A
#
# COMPACT_ATOMS: atom_id res chain seq x y z
N MET A 1 -33.75 -0.93 35.17
CA MET A 1 -32.45 -0.24 35.32
C MET A 1 -31.58 -1.06 36.27
N LYS A 2 -30.59 -1.79 35.76
CA LYS A 2 -29.66 -2.60 36.59
C LYS A 2 -28.31 -1.89 36.64
N LEU A 3 -27.93 -1.47 37.84
CA LEU A 3 -26.69 -0.78 38.18
C LEU A 3 -25.56 -1.83 38.24
N GLN A 4 -24.69 -1.90 37.24
CA GLN A 4 -23.51 -2.76 37.26
C GLN A 4 -22.38 -2.07 38.04
N LYS A 5 -21.97 -2.69 39.15
CA LYS A 5 -20.79 -2.34 39.93
C LYS A 5 -19.54 -2.66 39.10
N VAL A 6 -18.78 -1.63 38.75
CA VAL A 6 -17.44 -1.76 38.16
C VAL A 6 -16.46 -1.95 39.31
N LEU A 7 -15.95 -3.17 39.49
CA LEU A 7 -14.80 -3.42 40.37
C LEU A 7 -13.53 -2.93 39.65
N LEU A 8 -12.89 -1.89 40.19
CA LEU A 8 -11.52 -1.53 39.84
C LEU A 8 -10.56 -2.51 40.55
N PHE A 9 -9.80 -3.28 39.78
CA PHE A 9 -8.58 -3.91 40.28
C PHE A 9 -7.39 -3.06 39.82
N ALA A 10 -6.74 -2.40 40.77
CA ALA A 10 -5.46 -1.73 40.54
C ALA A 10 -4.36 -2.81 40.46
N ALA A 11 -3.77 -2.99 39.29
CA ALA A 11 -2.60 -3.85 39.11
C ALA A 11 -1.34 -2.97 39.13
N THR A 12 -0.53 -3.14 40.18
CA THR A 12 0.78 -2.52 40.33
C THR A 12 1.78 -3.24 39.41
N ILE A 13 2.26 -2.57 38.36
CA ILE A 13 3.31 -3.12 37.48
C ILE A 13 4.68 -2.66 38.02
N VAL A 14 5.49 -3.62 38.43
CA VAL A 14 6.91 -3.45 38.76
C VAL A 14 7.68 -3.40 37.44
N VAL A 15 8.31 -2.27 37.12
CA VAL A 15 9.19 -2.12 35.96
C VAL A 15 10.59 -2.58 36.35
N ALA A 16 11.03 -3.71 35.79
CA ALA A 16 12.42 -4.13 35.87
C ALA A 16 13.25 -3.36 34.82
N VAL A 17 14.22 -2.58 35.28
CA VAL A 17 15.19 -1.87 34.45
C VAL A 17 16.31 -2.86 34.08
N GLY A 18 16.24 -3.40 32.86
CA GLY A 18 17.29 -4.24 32.28
C GLY A 18 18.29 -3.39 31.51
N ALA A 19 19.56 -3.46 31.88
CA ALA A 19 20.68 -2.72 31.33
C ALA A 19 21.00 -3.12 29.86
N LEU A 20 21.40 -2.12 29.06
CA LEU A 20 22.01 -2.30 27.74
C LEU A 20 23.43 -2.86 27.86
N PRO A 21 23.84 -3.81 27.00
CA PRO A 21 25.23 -3.94 26.59
C PRO A 21 25.48 -3.16 25.30
N SER A 22 26.35 -2.17 25.41
CA SER A 22 27.10 -1.53 24.34
C SER A 22 28.19 -2.48 23.82
N SER A 23 28.23 -2.74 22.52
CA SER A 23 29.44 -3.12 21.77
C SER A 23 29.16 -2.98 20.27
N ILE A 24 29.77 -1.96 19.66
CA ILE A 24 29.92 -1.81 18.21
C ILE A 24 31.40 -2.14 17.98
N GLU A 25 31.66 -3.31 17.41
CA GLU A 25 32.97 -3.65 16.84
C GLU A 25 32.91 -3.35 15.35
N SER A 26 33.84 -2.50 14.94
CA SER A 26 34.15 -2.10 13.57
C SER A 26 35.24 -3.02 13.04
N GLU A 27 35.00 -3.67 11.91
CA GLU A 27 36.03 -4.37 11.14
C GLU A 27 36.10 -3.75 9.74
N ASP A 28 37.18 -2.99 9.54
CA ASP A 28 37.75 -2.61 8.26
C ASP A 28 38.39 -3.86 7.63
N GLU A 29 37.86 -4.35 6.51
CA GLU A 29 38.62 -5.22 5.60
C GLU A 29 38.62 -4.61 4.19
N SER A 30 39.71 -3.92 3.93
CA SER A 30 40.19 -3.56 2.60
C SER A 30 40.74 -4.82 1.92
N LEU A 31 40.08 -5.28 0.86
CA LEU A 31 40.65 -6.29 -0.03
C LEU A 31 40.61 -5.78 -1.48
N GLU A 32 41.78 -5.36 -1.95
CA GLU A 32 42.07 -5.18 -3.36
C GLU A 32 42.13 -6.58 -4.01
N GLY A 33 41.27 -6.80 -5.00
CA GLY A 33 41.13 -8.09 -5.68
C GLY A 33 40.82 -7.93 -7.15
N LEU A 34 41.88 -7.81 -7.94
CA LEU A 34 42.05 -8.28 -9.32
C LEU A 34 40.81 -8.30 -10.23
N GLY A 35 40.82 -7.35 -11.17
CA GLY A 35 39.91 -7.34 -12.31
C GLY A 35 40.01 -8.61 -13.15
N VAL A 36 38.92 -9.36 -13.18
CA VAL A 36 38.59 -10.30 -14.25
C VAL A 36 37.52 -9.62 -15.10
N ILE A 37 37.93 -9.10 -16.26
CA ILE A 37 37.02 -8.62 -17.28
C ILE A 37 36.42 -9.86 -17.93
N MET A 38 35.34 -10.39 -17.37
CA MET A 38 34.47 -11.32 -18.08
C MET A 38 33.71 -10.51 -19.13
N GLU A 39 34.04 -10.70 -20.40
CA GLU A 39 33.17 -10.32 -21.51
C GLU A 39 31.88 -11.13 -21.40
N ILE A 40 30.87 -10.52 -20.77
CA ILE A 40 29.51 -11.02 -20.78
C ILE A 40 28.95 -10.65 -22.14
N SER A 41 28.84 -11.64 -23.02
CA SER A 41 28.08 -11.54 -24.25
C SER A 41 26.63 -11.23 -23.89
N ASP A 42 26.23 -9.97 -24.09
CA ASP A 42 24.87 -9.47 -23.91
C ASP A 42 23.97 -10.01 -25.04
N ASP A 43 23.62 -11.30 -24.96
CA ASP A 43 22.45 -11.85 -25.63
C ASP A 43 21.19 -11.39 -24.87
N SER A 44 20.94 -10.07 -24.92
CA SER A 44 19.70 -9.42 -24.49
C SER A 44 18.60 -9.68 -25.55
N GLU A 45 18.38 -10.94 -25.87
CA GLU A 45 17.23 -11.35 -26.66
C GLU A 45 16.01 -11.38 -25.75
N ASN A 46 15.31 -10.25 -25.74
CA ASN A 46 13.85 -10.21 -25.85
C ASN A 46 13.08 -11.16 -24.93
N ARG A 47 13.36 -11.12 -23.62
CA ARG A 47 12.42 -11.67 -22.64
C ARG A 47 11.20 -10.75 -22.60
N LYS A 48 10.26 -10.95 -23.54
CA LYS A 48 8.88 -10.45 -23.46
C LYS A 48 8.36 -10.78 -22.06
N ALA A 49 8.40 -9.81 -21.16
CA ALA A 49 7.88 -9.94 -19.82
C ALA A 49 6.45 -10.43 -19.93
N LYS A 50 6.19 -11.67 -19.50
CA LYS A 50 4.86 -12.28 -19.51
C LYS A 50 3.94 -11.29 -18.78
N PRO A 51 2.94 -10.70 -19.46
CA PRO A 51 2.12 -9.65 -18.88
C PRO A 51 1.50 -10.20 -17.61
N LYS A 52 1.84 -9.59 -16.47
CA LYS A 52 1.34 -9.99 -15.16
C LYS A 52 -0.17 -9.83 -15.21
N ARG A 53 -0.91 -10.95 -15.32
CA ARG A 53 -2.38 -10.96 -15.34
C ARG A 53 -2.87 -10.25 -14.08
N ILE A 54 -3.46 -9.08 -14.24
CA ILE A 54 -4.17 -8.41 -13.15
C ILE A 54 -5.43 -9.24 -12.91
N ARG A 55 -5.63 -9.71 -11.67
CA ARG A 55 -6.78 -10.53 -11.29
C ARG A 55 -8.05 -9.67 -11.30
N GLN A 56 -9.14 -10.23 -11.80
CA GLN A 56 -10.50 -9.68 -11.73
C GLN A 56 -10.81 -9.17 -10.30
N PRO A 57 -11.47 -8.01 -10.13
CA PRO A 57 -11.79 -7.48 -8.82
C PRO A 57 -12.74 -8.41 -8.06
N ASN A 58 -12.52 -8.57 -6.75
CA ASN A 58 -13.40 -9.35 -5.90
C ASN A 58 -14.60 -8.50 -5.48
N CYS A 59 -15.72 -8.62 -6.21
CA CYS A 59 -16.94 -7.84 -5.95
C CYS A 59 -17.52 -8.02 -4.53
N TYR A 60 -17.23 -9.13 -3.84
CA TYR A 60 -17.65 -9.32 -2.46
C TYR A 60 -16.96 -8.37 -1.47
N GLN A 61 -15.77 -7.88 -1.81
CA GLN A 61 -15.01 -6.96 -0.96
C GLN A 61 -15.35 -5.50 -1.24
N VAL A 62 -15.58 -5.16 -2.51
CA VAL A 62 -15.72 -3.76 -2.95
C VAL A 62 -17.16 -3.26 -3.04
N LYS A 63 -18.16 -4.14 -2.85
CA LYS A 63 -19.61 -3.85 -2.98
C LYS A 63 -20.01 -3.45 -4.40
N GLU A 64 -21.24 -2.99 -4.58
CA GLU A 64 -21.79 -2.54 -5.88
C GLU A 64 -21.04 -1.30 -6.37
N GLY A 65 -20.66 -1.28 -7.64
CA GLY A 65 -19.90 -0.17 -8.21
C GLY A 65 -19.23 -0.48 -9.53
N VAL A 66 -18.51 0.51 -10.06
CA VAL A 66 -17.76 0.43 -11.31
C VAL A 66 -16.26 0.52 -11.01
N PHE A 67 -15.48 -0.40 -11.57
CA PHE A 67 -14.07 -0.60 -11.24
C PHE A 67 -13.22 -0.65 -12.51
N PRO A 68 -12.00 -0.11 -12.51
CA PRO A 68 -11.12 -0.15 -13.67
C PRO A 68 -10.72 -1.61 -14.00
N ALA A 69 -10.68 -1.95 -15.30
CA ALA A 69 -10.14 -3.22 -15.76
C ALA A 69 -8.64 -3.13 -16.08
N GLN A 70 -8.05 -4.24 -16.52
CA GLN A 70 -6.64 -4.29 -16.92
C GLN A 70 -6.36 -3.42 -18.16
N ASN A 71 -7.31 -3.39 -19.08
CA ASN A 71 -7.27 -2.52 -20.25
C ASN A 71 -8.07 -1.27 -19.95
N CYS A 72 -7.54 -0.11 -20.32
CA CYS A 72 -8.15 1.18 -19.95
C CYS A 72 -9.40 1.53 -20.74
N ASP A 73 -9.60 0.85 -21.86
CA ASP A 73 -10.83 0.80 -22.65
C ASP A 73 -11.87 -0.13 -22.03
N GLN A 74 -11.55 -0.82 -20.93
CA GLN A 74 -12.47 -1.74 -20.29
C GLN A 74 -12.67 -1.38 -18.81
N TYR A 75 -13.81 -1.79 -18.27
CA TYR A 75 -14.15 -1.61 -16.87
C TYR A 75 -15.04 -2.76 -16.40
N TYR A 76 -15.00 -3.04 -15.11
CA TYR A 76 -15.87 -4.02 -14.46
C TYR A 76 -17.02 -3.32 -13.77
N ILE A 77 -18.23 -3.86 -13.92
CA ILE A 77 -19.38 -3.47 -13.10
C ILE A 77 -19.66 -4.61 -12.14
N CYS A 78 -19.66 -4.34 -10.84
CA CYS A 78 -20.10 -5.28 -9.82
C CYS A 78 -21.60 -5.06 -9.57
N ILE A 79 -22.41 -6.05 -9.95
CA ILE A 79 -23.87 -6.02 -9.79
C ILE A 79 -24.27 -7.08 -8.77
N LYS A 80 -25.17 -6.73 -7.85
CA LYS A 80 -25.78 -7.68 -6.91
C LYS A 80 -27.01 -8.30 -7.55
N GLN A 81 -27.01 -9.61 -7.72
CA GLN A 81 -28.15 -10.37 -8.19
C GLN A 81 -28.61 -11.29 -7.07
N PHE A 82 -29.78 -10.99 -6.50
CA PHE A 82 -30.35 -11.66 -5.33
C PHE A 82 -29.39 -11.68 -4.13
N TRP A 83 -28.58 -12.75 -4.00
CA TRP A 83 -27.72 -13.05 -2.86
C TRP A 83 -26.22 -13.12 -3.21
N TRP A 84 -25.82 -12.93 -4.47
CA TRP A 84 -24.41 -12.94 -4.89
C TRP A 84 -24.04 -11.69 -5.70
N PHE A 85 -22.73 -11.46 -5.84
CA PHE A 85 -22.18 -10.39 -6.66
C PHE A 85 -21.54 -10.98 -7.92
N THR A 86 -21.84 -10.36 -9.07
CA THR A 86 -21.28 -10.72 -10.38
C THR A 86 -20.47 -9.54 -10.91
N ALA A 87 -19.27 -9.81 -11.43
CA ALA A 87 -18.49 -8.81 -12.15
C ALA A 87 -18.71 -8.97 -13.66
N GLU A 88 -19.25 -7.95 -14.30
CA GLU A 88 -19.40 -7.90 -15.76
C GLU A 88 -18.32 -7.00 -16.36
N LEU A 89 -17.64 -7.48 -17.40
CA LEU A 89 -16.65 -6.70 -18.14
C LEU A 89 -17.35 -5.92 -19.26
N HIS A 90 -17.20 -4.60 -19.24
CA HIS A 90 -17.72 -3.70 -20.25
C HIS A 90 -16.57 -2.97 -20.95
N THR A 91 -16.81 -2.52 -22.18
CA THR A 91 -15.82 -1.81 -23.00
C THR A 91 -16.34 -0.40 -23.31
N CYS A 92 -15.50 0.62 -23.12
CA CYS A 92 -15.79 1.99 -23.46
C CYS A 92 -15.94 2.19 -24.98
N PRO A 93 -16.72 3.20 -25.42
CA PRO A 93 -16.79 3.59 -26.82
C PRO A 93 -15.42 3.92 -27.42
N ALA A 94 -15.28 3.79 -28.74
CA ALA A 94 -14.02 4.06 -29.44
C ALA A 94 -13.50 5.47 -29.13
N GLY A 95 -12.22 5.56 -28.73
CA GLY A 95 -11.58 6.82 -28.34
C GLY A 95 -11.81 7.27 -26.89
N GLN A 96 -12.64 6.55 -26.12
CA GLN A 96 -12.84 6.81 -24.69
C GLN A 96 -12.06 5.81 -23.83
N LYS A 97 -11.73 6.22 -22.62
CA LYS A 97 -11.06 5.41 -21.59
C LYS A 97 -11.79 5.57 -20.27
N TYR A 98 -11.87 4.50 -19.49
CA TYR A 98 -12.49 4.53 -18.18
C TYR A 98 -11.66 5.38 -17.21
N SER A 99 -12.33 6.28 -16.50
CA SER A 99 -11.75 7.09 -15.43
C SER A 99 -12.46 6.78 -14.12
N ASP A 100 -11.67 6.38 -13.13
CA ASP A 100 -12.09 6.17 -11.74
C ASP A 100 -12.59 7.47 -11.08
N ILE A 101 -12.01 8.61 -11.46
CA ILE A 101 -12.40 9.94 -10.96
C ILE A 101 -13.80 10.34 -11.47
N ALA A 102 -14.06 10.12 -12.76
CA ALA A 102 -15.35 10.42 -13.38
C ALA A 102 -16.37 9.29 -13.21
N ASN A 103 -15.94 8.14 -12.67
CA ASN A 103 -16.71 6.90 -12.57
C ASN A 103 -17.37 6.50 -13.90
N GLY A 104 -16.64 6.65 -15.01
CA GLY A 104 -17.19 6.46 -16.36
C GLY A 104 -16.16 6.60 -17.48
N CYS A 105 -16.60 6.35 -18.71
CA CYS A 105 -15.78 6.51 -19.90
C CYS A 105 -15.66 7.99 -20.29
N VAL A 106 -14.43 8.47 -20.42
CA VAL A 106 -14.12 9.87 -20.81
C VAL A 106 -13.20 9.88 -22.03
N THR A 107 -13.34 10.90 -22.87
CA THR A 107 -12.43 11.15 -23.99
C THR A 107 -11.06 11.53 -23.45
N GLY A 108 -10.04 10.68 -23.61
CA GLY A 108 -8.72 10.96 -23.08
C GLY A 108 -7.75 9.79 -23.12
N SER A 109 -6.53 10.03 -22.65
CA SER A 109 -5.48 9.01 -22.55
C SER A 109 -5.68 8.16 -21.29
N CYS A 110 -5.35 6.87 -21.39
CA CYS A 110 -5.32 6.02 -20.20
C CYS A 110 -4.33 6.59 -19.19
N ARG A 111 -4.83 7.03 -18.05
CA ARG A 111 -3.98 7.20 -16.89
C ARG A 111 -3.72 5.79 -16.37
N LYS A 112 -2.49 5.28 -16.56
CA LYS A 112 -2.07 4.08 -15.84
C LYS A 112 -2.38 4.36 -14.38
N VAL A 113 -3.31 3.60 -13.81
CA VAL A 113 -3.57 3.69 -12.38
C VAL A 113 -2.22 3.42 -11.72
N PRO A 114 -1.67 4.35 -10.92
CA PRO A 114 -0.47 4.11 -10.13
C PRO A 114 -0.64 2.76 -9.49
N LYS A 115 0.28 1.83 -9.79
CA LYS A 115 0.18 0.46 -9.30
C LYS A 115 0.10 0.55 -7.78
N THR A 116 -1.11 0.35 -7.23
CA THR A 116 -1.31 0.30 -5.78
C THR A 116 -0.34 -0.77 -5.30
N ARG A 117 0.71 -0.37 -4.57
CA ARG A 117 1.57 -1.38 -3.95
C ARG A 117 0.64 -2.10 -2.99
N ASN A 118 0.57 -3.43 -3.10
CA ASN A 118 0.00 -4.25 -2.03
C ASN A 118 0.92 -4.11 -0.82
N VAL A 119 0.77 -3.01 -0.10
CA VAL A 119 1.39 -2.79 1.20
C VAL A 119 0.38 -3.28 2.20
N LEU A 120 0.72 -4.35 2.92
CA LEU A 120 -0.08 -4.80 4.04
C LEU A 120 -0.01 -3.72 5.13
N PRO A 121 -1.11 -3.46 5.87
CA PRO A 121 -1.07 -2.56 7.02
C PRO A 121 -0.01 -3.05 8.03
N PRO A 122 0.83 -2.17 8.59
CA PRO A 122 1.83 -2.57 9.56
C PRO A 122 1.18 -2.96 10.91
N THR A 123 1.80 -3.90 11.60
CA THR A 123 1.48 -4.22 12.99
C THR A 123 2.25 -3.26 13.91
N CYS A 124 1.56 -2.27 14.49
CA CYS A 124 2.21 -1.25 15.33
C CYS A 124 2.88 -1.82 16.59
N GLU A 125 2.44 -2.99 17.08
CA GLU A 125 3.06 -3.66 18.23
C GLU A 125 4.48 -4.14 17.92
N GLU A 126 4.74 -4.55 16.67
CA GLU A 126 6.05 -5.05 16.22
C GLU A 126 6.97 -3.92 15.76
N THR A 127 6.39 -2.92 15.08
CA THR A 127 7.14 -1.83 14.44
C THR A 127 7.34 -0.62 15.33
N GLY A 128 6.52 -0.46 16.38
CA GLY A 128 6.55 0.69 17.26
C GLY A 128 5.86 1.94 16.68
N PRO A 129 5.97 3.09 17.37
CA PRO A 129 5.38 4.35 16.89
C PRO A 129 6.15 4.88 15.68
N GLY A 130 5.44 5.39 14.68
CA GLY A 130 6.04 5.89 13.44
C GLY A 130 5.04 6.05 12.30
N VAL A 131 5.55 6.46 11.14
CA VAL A 131 4.77 6.61 9.91
C VAL A 131 5.25 5.66 8.82
N PHE A 132 4.29 5.00 8.16
CA PHE A 132 4.54 3.90 7.23
C PHE A 132 3.78 4.11 5.92
N VAL A 133 4.31 3.53 4.85
CA VAL A 133 3.71 3.62 3.51
C VAL A 133 2.34 2.93 3.48
N ALA A 134 1.35 3.58 2.88
CA ALA A 134 0.04 3.00 2.64
C ALA A 134 -0.10 2.50 1.18
N PRO A 135 -1.17 1.74 0.84
CA PRO A 135 -1.41 1.28 -0.52
C PRO A 135 -1.57 2.44 -1.52
N ASN A 136 -2.19 3.53 -1.06
CA ASN A 136 -2.34 4.76 -1.82
C ASN A 136 -1.16 5.68 -1.54
N CYS A 137 -0.47 6.12 -2.59
CA CYS A 137 0.62 7.10 -2.59
C CYS A 137 0.32 8.41 -1.85
N ASN A 138 -0.92 8.88 -1.83
CA ASN A 138 -1.35 10.08 -1.12
C ASN A 138 -1.81 9.78 0.32
N GLN A 139 -1.55 8.57 0.82
CA GLN A 139 -1.91 8.13 2.15
C GLN A 139 -0.69 7.53 2.85
N TYR A 140 -0.76 7.51 4.18
CA TYR A 140 0.25 6.87 5.02
C TYR A 140 -0.43 6.33 6.28
N TYR A 141 0.15 5.28 6.84
CA TYR A 141 -0.23 4.79 8.15
C TYR A 141 0.57 5.52 9.22
N GLU A 142 -0.07 5.84 10.32
CA GLU A 142 0.52 6.48 11.49
C GLU A 142 0.25 5.57 12.69
N CYS A 143 1.30 4.98 13.25
CA CYS A 143 1.25 4.23 14.50
C CYS A 143 1.51 5.18 15.66
N VAL A 144 0.51 5.33 16.54
CA VAL A 144 0.61 6.17 17.73
C VAL A 144 0.54 5.28 18.96
N LYS A 145 1.46 5.46 19.90
CA LYS A 145 1.41 4.82 21.22
C LYS A 145 0.62 5.72 22.17
N ILE A 146 -0.51 5.20 22.67
CA ILE A 146 -1.38 5.90 23.59
C ILE A 146 -1.38 5.11 24.89
N TRP A 147 -0.68 5.62 25.90
CA TRP A 147 -0.42 4.95 27.17
C TRP A 147 0.23 3.57 26.99
N TRP A 148 -0.57 2.49 27.02
CA TRP A 148 -0.13 1.10 26.93
C TRP A 148 -0.67 0.36 25.70
N TRP A 149 -1.37 1.02 24.77
CA TRP A 149 -1.81 0.41 23.51
C TRP A 149 -1.27 1.18 22.30
N TYR A 150 -1.31 0.52 21.14
CA TYR A 150 -1.02 1.13 19.85
C TYR A 150 -2.29 1.38 19.06
N SER A 151 -2.31 2.49 18.32
CA SER A 151 -3.39 2.85 17.41
C SER A 151 -2.81 3.04 16.01
N LEU A 152 -3.34 2.30 15.04
CA LEU A 152 -3.03 2.44 13.62
C LEU A 152 -4.03 3.40 12.98
N ASN A 153 -3.56 4.57 12.57
CA ASN A 153 -4.37 5.57 11.89
C ASN A 153 -4.00 5.65 10.42
N LEU A 154 -4.98 5.55 9.53
CA LEU A 154 -4.76 5.85 8.11
C LEU A 154 -4.96 7.34 7.88
N ARG A 155 -3.92 8.03 7.46
CA ARG A 155 -3.90 9.46 7.16
C ARG A 155 -3.80 9.70 5.67
N SER A 156 -4.35 10.82 5.22
CA SER A 156 -4.25 11.27 3.83
C SER A 156 -3.46 12.58 3.77
N CYS A 157 -2.58 12.70 2.78
CA CYS A 157 -1.90 13.94 2.46
C CYS A 157 -2.87 14.97 1.86
N SER A 158 -2.54 16.26 1.97
CA SER A 158 -3.25 17.33 1.28
C SER A 158 -3.30 17.10 -0.24
N PRO A 159 -4.29 17.66 -0.97
CA PRO A 159 -4.32 17.55 -2.42
C PRO A 159 -3.03 18.07 -3.05
N SER A 160 -2.52 17.37 -4.07
CA SER A 160 -1.22 17.63 -4.74
C SER A 160 0.03 17.29 -3.91
N LYS A 161 -0.11 16.50 -2.84
CA LYS A 161 1.00 15.93 -2.10
C LYS A 161 0.99 14.40 -2.13
N VAL A 162 2.17 13.81 -1.99
CA VAL A 162 2.44 12.37 -1.97
C VAL A 162 3.28 12.08 -0.74
N TYR A 163 3.05 10.94 -0.09
CA TYR A 163 3.86 10.53 1.05
C TYR A 163 5.23 10.01 0.56
N ASP A 164 6.31 10.59 1.09
CA ASP A 164 7.67 10.15 0.86
C ASP A 164 8.15 9.29 2.04
N PRO A 165 8.46 7.99 1.82
CA PRO A 165 8.94 7.11 2.90
C PRO A 165 10.37 7.40 3.37
N HIS A 166 11.19 8.11 2.59
CA HIS A 166 12.55 8.48 2.97
C HIS A 166 12.54 9.69 3.89
N GLU A 167 11.74 10.70 3.56
CA GLU A 167 11.59 11.88 4.40
C GLU A 167 10.60 11.67 5.54
N GLN A 168 9.70 10.68 5.42
CA GLN A 168 8.58 10.41 6.33
C GLN A 168 7.53 11.55 6.36
N LEU A 169 7.35 12.28 5.25
CA LEU A 169 6.49 13.46 5.15
C LEU A 169 5.63 13.42 3.88
N CYS A 170 4.57 14.24 3.85
CA CYS A 170 3.85 14.54 2.62
C CYS A 170 4.57 15.64 1.82
N VAL A 171 5.23 15.26 0.73
CA VAL A 171 5.97 16.15 -0.18
C VAL A 171 5.11 16.55 -1.39
N ARG A 172 5.47 17.65 -2.07
CA ARG A 172 4.75 18.09 -3.27
C ARG A 172 5.03 17.11 -4.41
N GLY A 173 3.98 16.50 -4.95
CA GLY A 173 4.13 15.46 -5.96
C GLY A 173 2.81 14.99 -6.55
N LYS A 174 2.91 14.08 -7.51
CA LYS A 174 1.77 13.36 -8.06
C LYS A 174 2.07 11.87 -7.98
N CYS A 175 1.08 11.10 -7.60
CA CYS A 175 1.13 9.65 -7.69
C CYS A 175 1.42 9.23 -9.14
N GLN A 176 2.53 8.53 -9.34
CA GLN A 176 2.97 8.01 -10.64
C GLN A 176 2.55 6.56 -10.82
#